data_AF-A0A2V5KHV8-F1
#
_entry.id   AF-A0A2V5KHV8-F1
#
_cell.length_a   1.000
_cell.length_b   1.000
_cell.length_c   1.000
_cell.angle_alpha   90.00
_cell.angle_beta   90.00
_cell.angle_gamma   90.00
#
_symmetry.space_group_name_H-M   'P 1'
#
loop_
_entity.id
_entity.type
_entity.pdbx_description
1 polymer ?
#
loop_
_entity_poly.entity_id
_entity_poly.type
_entity_poly.pdbx_seq_one_letter_code
_entity_poly.pdbx_strand_id
1 'polypeptide(L)'
;MTFFLQDVSNGRPLTSANTLAQVTVKGLISTRPTGSISANPNPFTPDVRGLGQTTLTWTSAITNKVEVHVNAPDGNRLATSGPGSFSVTTGQWVRNGMTFYLQDVSNGQPLTSANTLATVMMTASP
;
A
#
# COMPACT_ATOMS: atom_id res chain seq x y z
N MET A 1 22.40 -12.49 3.12
CA MET A 1 23.37 -12.45 4.23
C MET A 1 23.33 -13.81 4.94
N THR A 2 24.47 -14.41 5.26
CA THR A 2 24.51 -15.66 6.04
C THR A 2 25.18 -15.40 7.37
N PHE A 3 24.55 -15.87 8.44
CA PHE A 3 25.05 -15.83 9.80
C PHE A 3 25.48 -17.24 10.21
N PHE A 4 26.57 -17.34 10.96
CA PHE A 4 27.09 -18.60 11.45
C PHE A 4 27.16 -18.54 12.97
N LEU A 5 26.56 -19.53 13.64
CA LEU A 5 26.78 -19.77 15.06
C LEU A 5 28.07 -20.61 15.19
N GLN A 6 29.08 -20.05 15.83
CA GLN A 6 30.41 -20.66 15.97
C GLN A 6 30.61 -21.18 17.39
N ASP A 7 31.18 -22.38 17.53
CA ASP A 7 31.73 -22.86 18.78
C ASP A 7 33.09 -22.17 19.03
N VAL A 8 33.17 -21.40 20.11
CA VAL A 8 34.39 -20.69 20.56
C VAL A 8 34.94 -21.25 21.86
N SER A 9 34.43 -22.39 22.32
CA SER A 9 34.90 -23.03 23.55
C SER A 9 36.40 -23.28 23.49
N ASN A 10 37.09 -23.07 24.62
CA ASN A 10 38.55 -23.23 24.74
C ASN A 10 39.37 -22.41 23.72
N GLY A 11 38.84 -21.27 23.25
CA GLY A 11 39.53 -20.40 22.30
C GLY A 11 39.62 -20.98 20.88
N ARG A 12 38.71 -21.89 20.52
CA ARG A 12 38.65 -22.46 19.16
C ARG A 12 38.52 -21.35 18.10
N PRO A 13 39.27 -21.46 16.98
CA PRO A 13 39.26 -20.45 15.93
C PRO A 13 37.94 -20.50 15.12
N LEU A 14 37.52 -19.35 14.59
CA LEU A 14 36.31 -19.22 13.77
C LEU A 14 36.54 -19.85 12.39
N THR A 15 36.18 -21.12 12.25
CA THR A 15 36.37 -21.91 11.03
C THR A 15 35.10 -22.70 10.71
N SER A 16 34.97 -23.17 9.46
CA SER A 16 33.83 -24.00 9.05
C SER A 16 33.66 -25.26 9.90
N ALA A 17 34.78 -25.85 10.37
CA ALA A 17 34.77 -27.02 11.23
C ALA A 17 34.15 -26.77 12.62
N ASN A 18 34.13 -25.51 13.08
CA ASN A 18 33.57 -25.12 14.38
C ASN A 18 32.19 -24.42 14.23
N THR A 19 31.58 -24.51 13.04
CA THR A 19 30.24 -23.97 12.81
C THR A 19 29.19 -24.93 13.38
N LEU A 20 28.46 -24.49 14.40
CA LEU A 20 27.38 -25.27 15.02
C LEU A 20 26.08 -25.17 14.22
N ALA A 21 25.82 -24.00 13.63
CA ALA A 21 24.65 -23.77 12.79
C ALA A 21 24.91 -22.61 11.83
N GLN A 22 24.15 -22.58 10.74
CA GLN A 22 24.12 -21.43 9.84
C GLN A 22 22.68 -21.03 9.54
N VAL A 23 22.45 -19.73 9.42
CA VAL A 23 21.17 -19.16 9.01
C VAL A 23 21.42 -18.25 7.82
N THR A 24 20.81 -18.58 6.69
CA THR A 24 20.81 -17.72 5.51
C THR A 24 19.60 -16.82 5.54
N VAL A 25 19.82 -15.52 5.74
CA VAL A 25 18.82 -14.49 5.47
C VAL A 25 18.88 -14.16 3.99
N LYS A 26 17.93 -14.70 3.22
CA LYS A 26 17.64 -14.18 1.88
C LYS A 26 16.92 -12.85 2.07
N GLY A 27 17.59 -11.75 1.74
CA GLY A 27 16.91 -10.47 1.63
C GLY A 27 15.88 -10.60 0.51
N LEU A 28 14.61 -10.66 0.86
CA LEU A 28 13.54 -10.59 -0.12
C LEU A 28 13.48 -9.13 -0.56
N ILE A 29 14.10 -8.79 -1.69
CA ILE A 29 13.62 -7.64 -2.44
C ILE A 29 12.19 -8.00 -2.84
N SER A 30 11.20 -7.44 -2.14
CA SER A 30 9.81 -7.66 -2.51
C SER A 30 9.62 -7.02 -3.87
N THR A 31 9.50 -7.82 -4.93
CA THR A 31 9.17 -7.35 -6.28
C THR A 31 7.68 -7.07 -6.44
N ARG A 32 6.89 -7.29 -5.38
CA ARG A 32 5.46 -7.05 -5.41
C ARG A 32 5.18 -5.54 -5.31
N PRO A 33 4.33 -4.99 -6.19
CA PRO A 33 3.76 -3.66 -6.04
C PRO A 33 3.19 -3.44 -4.63
N THR A 34 3.41 -2.25 -4.09
CA THR A 34 2.85 -1.84 -2.79
C THR A 34 2.33 -0.42 -2.89
N GLY A 35 1.35 -0.10 -2.04
CA GLY A 35 0.86 1.26 -1.90
C GLY A 35 0.05 1.45 -0.64
N SER A 36 -0.24 2.71 -0.34
CA SER A 36 -1.11 3.12 0.76
C SER A 36 -2.05 4.20 0.26
N ILE A 37 -3.27 4.27 0.79
CA ILE A 37 -4.19 5.38 0.55
C ILE A 37 -4.84 5.81 1.85
N SER A 38 -4.95 7.11 2.06
CA SER A 38 -5.58 7.73 3.22
C SER A 38 -6.49 8.87 2.78
N ALA A 39 -7.42 9.25 3.65
CA ALA A 39 -8.37 10.33 3.44
C ALA A 39 -8.33 11.30 4.62
N ASN A 40 -8.31 12.61 4.35
CA ASN A 40 -8.38 13.66 5.36
C ASN A 40 -9.29 14.80 4.86
N PRO A 41 -10.41 15.11 5.55
CA PRO A 41 -10.92 14.47 6.77
C PRO A 41 -11.53 13.07 6.54
N ASN A 42 -11.29 12.14 7.47
CA ASN A 42 -12.02 10.88 7.62
C ASN A 42 -12.02 10.46 9.12
N PRO A 43 -13.11 10.62 9.88
CA PRO A 43 -14.45 10.93 9.40
C PRO A 43 -14.60 12.33 8.80
N PHE A 44 -15.46 12.48 7.79
CA PHE A 44 -15.79 13.77 7.18
C PHE A 44 -17.06 14.37 7.80
N THR A 45 -17.18 15.70 7.83
CA THR A 45 -18.42 16.37 8.25
C THR A 45 -19.41 16.43 7.08
N PRO A 46 -20.57 15.78 7.17
CA PRO A 46 -21.57 15.82 6.12
C PRO A 46 -22.32 17.17 6.10
N ASP A 47 -22.74 17.59 4.91
CA ASP A 47 -23.70 18.68 4.73
C ASP A 47 -25.14 18.23 5.00
N VAL A 48 -26.11 19.14 4.81
CA VAL A 48 -27.55 18.88 5.01
C VAL A 48 -28.11 17.75 4.12
N ARG A 49 -27.36 17.30 3.10
CA ARG A 49 -27.72 16.22 2.19
C ARG A 49 -26.95 14.92 2.48
N GLY A 50 -26.13 14.89 3.54
CA GLY A 50 -25.27 13.76 3.87
C GLY A 50 -24.03 13.64 2.97
N LEU A 51 -23.68 14.69 2.21
CA LEU A 51 -22.53 14.71 1.32
C LEU A 51 -21.34 15.39 1.98
N GLY A 52 -20.14 14.99 1.62
CA GLY A 52 -18.91 15.63 2.08
C GLY A 52 -17.84 15.71 1.02
N GLN A 53 -16.69 16.18 1.46
CA GLN A 53 -15.47 16.33 0.69
C GLN A 53 -14.30 15.82 1.53
N THR A 54 -13.31 15.20 0.88
CA THR A 54 -12.04 14.81 1.50
C THR A 54 -10.88 15.03 0.54
N THR A 55 -9.69 15.18 1.08
CA THR A 55 -8.46 15.00 0.32
C THR A 55 -7.99 13.56 0.46
N LEU A 56 -7.81 12.88 -0.66
CA LEU A 56 -7.15 11.58 -0.72
C LEU A 56 -5.66 11.79 -0.93
N THR A 57 -4.84 11.03 -0.20
CA THR A 57 -3.38 10.99 -0.38
C THR A 57 -2.98 9.53 -0.53
N TRP A 58 -2.13 9.23 -1.50
CA TRP A 58 -1.63 7.88 -1.69
C TRP A 58 -0.14 7.84 -1.99
N THR A 59 0.45 6.68 -1.70
CA THR A 59 1.81 6.35 -2.11
C THR A 59 1.81 5.04 -2.88
N SER A 60 2.75 4.87 -3.81
CA SER A 60 3.03 3.58 -4.43
C SER A 60 4.51 3.38 -4.71
N ALA A 61 4.93 2.12 -4.64
CA ALA A 61 6.28 1.67 -4.95
C ALA A 61 6.25 0.40 -5.80
N ILE A 62 7.24 0.26 -6.68
CA ILE A 62 7.35 -0.88 -7.60
C ILE A 62 6.12 -0.97 -8.54
N THR A 63 5.63 0.20 -8.93
CA THR A 63 4.55 0.42 -9.90
C THR A 63 5.03 1.37 -10.97
N ASN A 64 4.56 1.24 -12.21
CA ASN A 64 4.77 2.21 -13.27
C ASN A 64 3.59 3.18 -13.39
N LYS A 65 2.38 2.73 -13.02
CA LYS A 65 1.16 3.55 -13.08
C LYS A 65 0.13 3.03 -12.09
N VAL A 66 -0.53 3.96 -11.38
CA VAL A 66 -1.66 3.66 -10.49
C VAL A 66 -2.87 4.52 -10.83
N GLU A 67 -4.05 4.03 -10.44
CA GLU A 67 -5.33 4.73 -10.58
C GLU A 67 -6.12 4.65 -9.28
N VAL A 68 -6.89 5.69 -8.96
CA VAL A 68 -7.82 5.71 -7.82
C VAL A 68 -9.24 5.57 -8.34
N HIS A 69 -9.94 4.53 -7.90
CA HIS A 69 -11.30 4.19 -8.34
C HIS A 69 -12.31 4.30 -7.19
N VAL A 70 -13.56 4.62 -7.54
CA VAL A 70 -14.65 4.83 -6.58
C VAL A 70 -15.54 3.59 -6.48
N ASN A 71 -15.78 3.12 -5.25
CA ASN A 71 -16.67 2.03 -4.84
C ASN A 71 -16.35 0.60 -5.34
N ALA A 72 -15.54 0.45 -6.38
CA ALA A 72 -15.05 -0.85 -6.86
C ALA A 72 -13.65 -0.71 -7.50
N PRO A 73 -12.87 -1.79 -7.62
CA PRO A 73 -11.60 -1.80 -8.36
C PRO A 73 -11.70 -1.24 -9.78
N ASP A 74 -12.79 -1.58 -10.48
CA ASP A 74 -13.13 -1.17 -11.84
C ASP A 74 -14.16 -0.03 -11.90
N GLY A 75 -14.43 0.60 -10.75
CA GLY A 75 -15.38 1.71 -10.66
C GLY A 75 -14.91 2.97 -11.39
N ASN A 76 -15.67 4.06 -11.26
CA ASN A 76 -15.29 5.33 -11.91
C ASN A 76 -13.91 5.78 -11.44
N ARG A 77 -13.04 6.12 -12.39
CA ARG A 77 -11.71 6.63 -12.10
C ARG A 77 -11.77 8.08 -11.64
N LEU A 78 -11.24 8.33 -10.45
CA LEU A 78 -11.07 9.66 -9.88
C LEU A 78 -9.74 10.30 -10.29
N ALA A 79 -8.64 9.54 -10.26
CA ALA A 79 -7.30 10.04 -10.51
C ALA A 79 -6.38 8.98 -11.11
N THR A 80 -5.29 9.42 -11.73
CA THR A 80 -4.19 8.58 -12.21
C THR A 80 -2.85 9.25 -11.92
N SER A 81 -1.82 8.46 -11.60
CA SER A 81 -0.46 8.95 -11.35
C SER A 81 0.60 7.90 -11.71
N GLY A 82 1.86 8.34 -11.78
CA GLY A 82 3.01 7.44 -11.77
C GLY A 82 3.32 6.92 -10.34
N PRO A 83 4.49 6.30 -10.12
CA PRO A 83 4.97 5.95 -8.79
C PRO A 83 5.31 7.18 -7.94
N GLY A 84 5.23 7.04 -6.63
CA GLY A 84 5.56 8.10 -5.67
C GLY A 84 4.36 8.48 -4.79
N SER A 85 4.34 9.74 -4.34
CA SER A 85 3.30 10.27 -3.44
C SER A 85 2.46 11.32 -4.15
N PHE A 86 1.14 11.19 -4.08
CA PHE A 86 0.20 12.07 -4.78
C PHE A 86 -1.03 12.36 -3.91
N SER A 87 -1.78 13.40 -4.27
CA SER A 87 -3.04 13.71 -3.61
C SER A 87 -4.07 14.27 -4.59
N VAL A 88 -5.35 14.09 -4.25
CA VAL A 88 -6.47 14.71 -4.95
C VAL A 88 -7.58 15.04 -3.97
N THR A 89 -8.16 16.23 -4.11
CA THR A 89 -9.35 16.61 -3.35
C THR A 89 -10.59 16.18 -4.13
N THR A 90 -11.53 15.51 -3.46
CA THR A 90 -12.81 15.11 -4.07
C THR A 90 -13.70 16.35 -4.28
N GLY A 91 -14.82 16.16 -4.99
CA GLY A 91 -15.92 17.12 -4.91
C GLY A 91 -16.79 16.87 -3.68
N GLN A 92 -17.83 17.70 -3.54
CA GLN A 92 -18.90 17.58 -2.53
C GLN A 92 -19.89 16.48 -2.92
N TRP A 93 -19.43 15.23 -2.93
CA TRP A 93 -20.24 14.06 -3.29
C TRP A 93 -19.89 12.80 -2.48
N VAL A 94 -18.91 12.88 -1.59
CA VAL A 94 -18.51 11.75 -0.75
C VAL A 94 -19.66 11.42 0.21
N ARG A 95 -19.93 10.13 0.38
CA ARG A 95 -20.96 9.61 1.28
C ARG A 95 -20.35 8.63 2.27
N ASN A 96 -21.00 8.49 3.42
CA ASN A 96 -20.66 7.47 4.39
C ASN A 96 -20.70 6.08 3.74
N GLY A 97 -19.68 5.27 3.97
CA GLY A 97 -19.55 3.91 3.42
C GLY A 97 -18.99 3.83 2.00
N MET A 98 -18.70 4.95 1.32
CA MET A 98 -17.97 4.91 0.05
C MET A 98 -16.54 4.44 0.27
N THR A 99 -16.01 3.63 -0.65
CA THR A 99 -14.63 3.13 -0.57
C THR A 99 -13.85 3.57 -1.79
N PHE A 100 -12.64 4.08 -1.58
CA PHE A 100 -11.68 4.36 -2.64
C PHE A 100 -10.68 3.22 -2.76
N TYR A 101 -10.38 2.83 -3.99
CA TYR A 101 -9.48 1.73 -4.32
C TYR A 101 -8.26 2.26 -5.06
N LEU A 102 -7.07 2.01 -4.54
CA LEU A 102 -5.82 2.27 -5.23
C LEU A 102 -5.44 1.04 -6.06
N GLN A 103 -5.51 1.15 -7.38
CA GLN A 103 -5.23 0.07 -8.32
C GLN A 103 -3.83 0.20 -8.91
N ASP A 104 -3.10 -0.92 -8.95
CA ASP A 104 -1.96 -1.07 -9.84
C ASP A 104 -2.43 -1.39 -11.25
N VAL A 105 -2.15 -0.51 -12.20
CA VAL A 105 -2.43 -0.71 -13.62
C VAL A 105 -1.15 -0.78 -14.44
N SER A 106 -0.01 -1.03 -13.78
CA SER A 106 1.29 -1.16 -14.41
C SER A 106 1.24 -2.22 -15.51
N ASN A 107 1.77 -1.89 -16.68
CA ASN A 107 1.81 -2.76 -17.85
C ASN A 107 0.41 -3.22 -18.34
N GLY A 108 -0.63 -2.45 -18.06
CA GLY A 108 -2.00 -2.77 -18.50
C GLY A 108 -2.67 -3.87 -17.66
N GLN A 109 -2.23 -4.04 -16.40
CA GLN A 109 -2.90 -4.93 -15.46
C GLN A 109 -4.40 -4.63 -15.35
N PRO A 110 -5.26 -5.66 -15.24
CA PRO A 110 -6.70 -5.46 -15.17
C PRO A 110 -7.13 -4.89 -13.81
N LEU A 111 -8.23 -4.13 -13.81
CA LEU A 111 -8.82 -3.53 -12.60
C LEU A 111 -9.57 -4.58 -11.78
N THR A 112 -8.84 -5.30 -10.93
CA THR A 112 -9.37 -6.41 -10.13
C THR A 112 -8.89 -6.32 -8.68
N SER A 113 -9.54 -7.06 -7.78
CA SER A 113 -9.11 -7.13 -6.38
C SER A 113 -7.66 -7.60 -6.20
N ALA A 114 -7.16 -8.44 -7.10
CA ALA A 114 -5.77 -8.93 -7.08
C ALA A 114 -4.73 -7.81 -7.28
N ASN A 115 -5.11 -6.75 -8.00
CA ASN A 115 -4.24 -5.60 -8.29
C ASN A 115 -4.58 -4.37 -7.43
N THR A 116 -5.43 -4.56 -6.43
CA THR A 116 -5.75 -3.52 -5.45
C THR A 116 -4.61 -3.42 -4.44
N LEU A 117 -3.90 -2.30 -4.44
CA LEU A 117 -2.79 -2.05 -3.52
C LEU A 117 -3.28 -1.69 -2.12
N ALA A 118 -4.32 -0.87 -2.04
CA ALA A 118 -4.90 -0.39 -0.79
C ALA A 118 -6.32 0.15 -1.01
N THR A 119 -7.08 0.23 0.09
CA THR A 119 -8.42 0.83 0.09
C THR A 119 -8.58 1.76 1.28
N VAL A 120 -9.42 2.78 1.15
CA VAL A 120 -9.88 3.61 2.28
C VAL A 120 -11.40 3.75 2.22
N MET A 121 -12.08 3.36 3.29
CA MET A 121 -13.52 3.55 3.46
C MET A 121 -13.78 4.89 4.16
N MET A 122 -14.71 5.67 3.61
CA MET A 122 -15.13 6.95 4.16
C MET A 122 -16.17 6.74 5.24
N THR A 123 -15.98 7.41 6.36
CA THR A 123 -16.94 7.48 7.46
C THR A 123 -17.42 8.91 7.63
N ALA A 124 -18.70 9.11 7.95
CA ALA A 124 -19.22 10.42 8.35
C ALA A 124 -19.04 10.62 9.86
N SER A 125 -18.73 11.83 10.28
CA SER A 125 -18.80 12.20 11.69
C SER A 125 -20.26 12.08 12.18
N PRO A 126 -20.48 11.74 13.47
CA PRO A 126 -21.82 11.75 14.08
C PRO A 126 -22.55 13.09 13.92
#